data_AF-A0A329SPZ0-F1
#
_entry.id   AF-A0A329SPZ0-F1
#
_cell.length_a   1.000
_cell.length_b   1.000
_cell.length_c   1.000
_cell.angle_alpha   90.00
_cell.angle_beta   90.00
_cell.angle_gamma   90.00
#
_symmetry.space_group_name_H-M   'P 1'
#
loop_
_entity.id
_entity.type
_entity.pdbx_description
1 polymer ?
#
loop_
_entity_poly.entity_id
_entity_poly.type
_entity_poly.pdbx_seq_one_letter_code
_entity_poly.pdbx_strand_id
1 'polypeptide(L)'
;MMSVLRAEDPEIVQWLHGNMPAGVDEQDIDRVIRFSLRGGDDKIAKTLMPKGRCVLDYASCRSVEMVEVLLDCAYIQRDRSLAHPAIQNLARLGRLDLMQRIVLLRSPTFEDSELHLNVWWNAITTACEDGYLELLQWLLDHPLGQDLRATWKQDFKHYRLVCSAGQNDQVEIMQYL
;
A
#
# COMPACT_ATOMS: atom_id res chain seq x y z
N MET A 1 1.23 27.06 1.17
CA MET A 1 2.38 26.23 1.61
C MET A 1 2.95 25.37 0.48
N MET A 2 2.12 24.59 -0.24
CA MET A 2 2.58 23.78 -1.40
C MET A 2 3.28 24.55 -2.53
N SER A 3 2.92 25.82 -2.79
CA SER A 3 3.62 26.67 -3.77
C SER A 3 5.02 27.11 -3.33
N VAL A 4 5.28 27.12 -2.02
CA VAL A 4 6.56 27.56 -1.42
C VAL A 4 7.56 26.41 -1.31
N LEU A 5 7.10 25.17 -1.28
CA LEU A 5 7.98 23.99 -1.36
C LEU A 5 8.83 23.95 -2.64
N ARG A 6 8.40 24.62 -3.72
CA ARG A 6 9.23 24.80 -4.94
C ARG A 6 10.47 25.67 -4.70
N ALA A 7 10.51 26.42 -3.61
CA ALA A 7 11.66 27.26 -3.25
C ALA A 7 12.71 26.50 -2.43
N GLU A 8 12.43 25.28 -1.96
CA GLU A 8 13.32 24.40 -1.16
C GLU A 8 13.99 25.06 0.07
N ASP A 9 13.52 26.24 0.50
CA ASP A 9 14.14 27.01 1.57
C ASP A 9 13.52 26.69 2.95
N PRO A 10 14.26 26.03 3.86
CA PRO A 10 13.76 25.67 5.18
C PRO A 10 13.42 26.87 6.07
N GLU A 11 14.10 28.00 5.90
CA GLU A 11 13.89 29.21 6.72
C GLU A 11 12.57 29.89 6.36
N ILE A 12 12.28 29.98 5.07
CA ILE A 12 10.99 30.50 4.57
C ILE A 12 9.84 29.62 5.04
N VAL A 13 10.01 28.30 4.98
CA VAL A 13 9.01 27.34 5.45
C VAL A 13 8.77 27.46 6.95
N GLN A 14 9.82 27.61 7.75
CA GLN A 14 9.73 27.79 9.20
C GLN A 14 9.05 29.13 9.56
N TRP A 15 9.43 30.21 8.88
CA TRP A 15 8.84 31.52 9.08
C TRP A 15 7.34 31.51 8.77
N LEU A 16 6.96 30.91 7.63
CA LEU A 16 5.55 30.77 7.28
C LEU A 16 4.81 29.96 8.35
N HIS A 17 5.31 28.78 8.71
CA HIS A 17 4.67 27.96 9.74
C HIS A 17 4.44 28.71 11.07
N GLY A 18 5.40 29.53 11.51
CA GLY A 18 5.28 30.34 12.72
C GLY A 18 4.38 31.58 12.62
N ASN A 19 4.10 32.07 11.40
CA ASN A 19 3.35 33.31 11.14
C ASN A 19 1.99 33.09 10.47
N MET A 20 1.62 31.84 10.20
CA MET A 20 0.31 31.55 9.61
C MET A 20 -0.82 31.76 10.62
N PRO A 21 -1.96 32.34 10.20
CA PRO A 21 -3.11 32.51 11.08
C PRO A 21 -3.66 31.16 11.57
N ALA A 22 -4.20 31.14 12.78
CA ALA A 22 -4.86 29.98 13.38
C ALA A 22 -6.00 29.52 12.46
N GLY A 23 -5.76 28.47 11.67
CA GLY A 23 -6.62 28.08 10.55
C GLY A 23 -5.90 27.37 9.41
N VAL A 24 -4.56 27.28 9.41
CA VAL A 24 -3.87 26.29 8.57
C VAL A 24 -4.25 24.90 9.08
N ASP A 25 -4.94 24.17 8.23
CA ASP A 25 -5.40 22.81 8.47
C ASP A 25 -4.18 21.93 8.77
N GLU A 26 -4.21 21.17 9.88
CA GLU A 26 -3.18 20.18 10.20
C GLU A 26 -2.93 19.24 9.01
N GLN A 27 -3.94 19.03 8.16
CA GLN A 27 -3.82 18.28 6.91
C GLN A 27 -2.85 18.90 5.90
N ASP A 28 -2.74 20.23 5.84
CA ASP A 28 -1.81 20.91 4.92
C ASP A 28 -0.36 20.76 5.40
N ILE A 29 -0.12 20.85 6.71
CA ILE A 29 1.20 20.56 7.29
C ILE A 29 1.57 19.09 7.04
N ASP A 30 0.64 18.18 7.28
CA ASP A 30 0.78 16.75 7.02
C ASP A 30 1.11 16.46 5.53
N ARG A 31 0.48 17.17 4.59
CA ARG A 31 0.78 17.05 3.15
C ARG A 31 2.18 17.54 2.82
N VAL A 32 2.60 18.66 3.40
CA VAL A 32 3.95 19.23 3.20
C VAL A 32 5.01 18.26 3.72
N ILE A 33 4.84 17.70 4.93
CA ILE A 33 5.76 16.71 5.49
C ILE A 33 5.86 15.48 4.58
N ARG A 34 4.73 14.92 4.13
CA ARG A 34 4.75 13.78 3.19
C ARG A 34 5.46 14.12 1.88
N PHE A 35 5.27 15.33 1.36
CA PHE A 35 5.92 15.76 0.12
C PHE A 35 7.43 15.89 0.30
N SER A 36 7.89 16.56 1.36
CA SER A 36 9.32 16.70 1.66
C SER A 36 10.00 15.36 1.87
N LEU A 37 9.41 14.44 2.64
CA LEU A 37 9.95 13.09 2.83
C LEU A 37 10.05 12.30 1.52
N ARG A 38 9.09 12.48 0.59
CA ARG A 38 9.15 11.85 -0.74
C ARG A 38 10.23 12.46 -1.64
N GLY A 39 10.52 13.75 -1.47
CA GLY A 39 11.57 14.45 -2.20
C GLY A 39 12.98 14.21 -1.64
N GLY A 40 13.10 13.65 -0.43
CA GLY A 40 14.37 13.51 0.29
C GLY A 40 14.76 14.73 1.13
N ASP A 41 13.88 15.74 1.24
CA ASP A 41 14.07 16.95 2.03
C ASP A 41 13.80 16.73 3.52
N ASP A 42 14.63 15.89 4.14
CA ASP A 42 14.52 15.52 5.55
C ASP A 42 14.55 16.74 6.49
N LYS A 43 15.25 17.81 6.09
CA LYS A 43 15.39 19.03 6.90
C LYS A 43 14.06 19.74 7.05
N ILE A 44 13.31 19.93 5.95
CA ILE A 44 12.00 20.59 5.96
C ILE A 44 10.99 19.71 6.72
N ALA A 45 10.99 18.40 6.45
CA ALA A 45 10.11 17.47 7.14
C ALA A 45 10.34 17.47 8.67
N LYS A 46 11.61 17.50 9.12
CA LYS A 46 11.96 17.57 10.55
C LYS A 46 11.55 18.89 11.19
N THR A 47 11.71 20.02 10.50
CA THR A 47 11.32 21.34 11.01
C THR A 47 9.82 21.46 11.23
N LEU A 48 9.01 20.86 10.35
CA LEU A 48 7.56 20.90 10.42
C LEU A 48 6.93 19.79 11.26
N MET A 49 7.72 18.85 11.76
CA MET A 49 7.23 17.66 12.47
C MET A 49 6.44 18.06 13.73
N PRO A 50 5.17 17.67 13.86
CA PRO A 50 4.40 17.94 15.07
C PRO A 50 4.99 17.23 16.29
N LYS A 51 4.80 17.83 17.47
CA LYS A 51 5.26 17.20 18.73
C LYS A 51 4.61 15.84 18.91
N GLY A 52 5.44 14.83 19.24
CA GLY A 52 4.98 13.45 19.43
C GLY A 52 4.75 12.66 18.14
N ARG A 53 4.97 13.27 16.97
CA ARG A 53 4.97 12.59 15.67
C ARG A 53 6.41 12.30 15.23
N CYS A 54 6.56 11.30 14.38
CA CYS A 54 7.83 10.91 13.78
C CYS A 54 7.67 10.63 12.28
N VAL A 55 8.79 10.44 11.58
CA VAL A 55 8.82 10.19 10.14
C VAL A 55 7.95 8.99 9.73
N LEU A 56 7.86 7.95 10.56
CA LEU A 56 7.05 6.76 10.26
C LEU A 56 5.54 7.05 10.27
N ASP A 57 5.07 8.09 10.96
CA ASP A 57 3.66 8.52 10.90
C ASP A 57 3.26 9.10 9.53
N TYR A 58 4.25 9.33 8.66
CA TYR A 58 4.11 9.89 7.32
C TYR A 58 4.61 8.93 6.23
N ALA A 59 5.09 7.76 6.63
CA ALA A 59 5.61 6.74 5.73
C ALA A 59 4.51 6.22 4.79
N SER A 60 4.93 5.68 3.65
CA SER A 60 4.04 5.02 2.70
C SER A 60 4.63 3.67 2.31
N CYS A 61 3.76 2.71 2.02
CA CYS A 61 4.12 1.34 1.68
C CYS A 61 4.67 1.18 0.24
N ARG A 62 5.43 2.16 -0.27
CA ARG A 62 5.90 2.23 -1.67
C ARG A 62 7.16 1.42 -1.95
N SER A 63 8.01 1.21 -0.94
CA SER A 63 9.17 0.33 -1.05
C SER A 63 9.00 -0.85 -0.10
N VAL A 64 9.69 -1.96 -0.41
CA VAL A 64 9.60 -3.17 0.42
C VAL A 64 10.29 -2.96 1.76
N GLU A 65 11.43 -2.27 1.74
CA GLU A 65 12.21 -1.94 2.93
C GLU A 65 11.37 -1.10 3.91
N MET A 66 10.56 -0.16 3.38
CA MET A 66 9.66 0.62 4.23
C MET A 66 8.54 -0.25 4.82
N VAL A 67 8.00 -1.20 4.05
CA VAL A 67 7.00 -2.14 4.57
C VAL A 67 7.58 -3.03 5.66
N GLU A 68 8.83 -3.48 5.51
CA GLU A 68 9.56 -4.25 6.54
C GLU A 68 9.74 -3.42 7.81
N VAL A 69 10.22 -2.18 7.71
CA VAL A 69 10.34 -1.26 8.85
C VAL A 69 9.00 -1.03 9.54
N LEU A 70 7.92 -0.80 8.77
CA LEU A 70 6.58 -0.60 9.32
C LEU A 70 6.02 -1.86 9.99
N LEU A 71 6.37 -3.05 9.50
CA LEU A 71 6.02 -4.33 10.12
C LEU A 71 6.76 -4.52 11.44
N ASP A 72 8.08 -4.29 11.43
CA ASP A 72 8.94 -4.52 12.59
C ASP A 72 8.66 -3.54 13.72
N CYS A 73 8.25 -2.31 13.40
CA CYS A 73 7.80 -1.32 14.37
C CYS A 73 6.30 -1.43 14.73
N ALA A 74 5.60 -2.47 14.28
CA ALA A 74 4.16 -2.69 14.52
C ALA A 74 3.24 -1.55 14.00
N TYR A 75 3.71 -0.71 13.07
CA TYR A 75 2.95 0.41 12.53
C TYR A 75 1.74 -0.05 11.72
N ILE A 76 1.85 -1.13 10.96
CA ILE A 76 0.73 -1.70 10.19
C ILE A 76 -0.37 -2.26 11.09
N GLN A 77 -0.01 -2.69 12.31
CA GLN A 77 -0.97 -3.17 13.31
C GLN A 77 -1.70 -1.98 13.94
N ARG A 78 -0.95 -0.90 14.25
CA ARG A 78 -1.48 0.33 14.84
C ARG A 78 -2.35 1.12 13.85
N ASP A 79 -1.86 1.34 12.63
CA ASP A 79 -2.57 2.04 11.56
C ASP A 79 -3.06 1.04 10.51
N ARG A 80 -4.34 0.70 10.63
CA ARG A 80 -4.97 -0.29 9.77
C ARG A 80 -5.02 0.13 8.30
N SER A 81 -4.94 1.42 7.99
CA SER A 81 -5.02 1.97 6.63
C SER A 81 -3.80 1.64 5.78
N LEU A 82 -2.67 1.28 6.42
CA LEU A 82 -1.42 0.93 5.74
C LEU A 82 -1.41 -0.49 5.16
N ALA A 83 -2.30 -1.37 5.63
CA ALA A 83 -2.31 -2.78 5.23
C ALA A 83 -2.66 -2.96 3.75
N HIS A 84 -3.70 -2.27 3.25
CA HIS A 84 -4.12 -2.36 1.85
C HIS A 84 -3.04 -1.91 0.86
N PRO A 85 -2.44 -0.70 0.96
CA PRO A 85 -1.39 -0.30 0.05
C PRO A 85 -0.13 -1.17 0.18
N ALA A 86 0.14 -1.73 1.36
CA ALA A 86 1.23 -2.70 1.53
C ALA A 86 0.96 -3.99 0.76
N ILE A 87 -0.20 -4.62 0.95
CA ILE A 87 -0.59 -5.85 0.22
C ILE A 87 -0.53 -5.63 -1.30
N GLN A 88 -1.07 -4.51 -1.79
CA GLN A 88 -1.04 -4.20 -3.22
C GLN A 88 0.39 -4.07 -3.77
N ASN A 89 1.27 -3.36 -3.06
CA ASN A 89 2.64 -3.19 -3.53
C ASN A 89 3.44 -4.49 -3.46
N LEU A 90 3.27 -5.26 -2.38
CA LEU A 90 3.95 -6.54 -2.22
C LEU A 90 3.50 -7.57 -3.26
N ALA A 91 2.23 -7.57 -3.66
CA ALA A 91 1.72 -8.44 -4.72
C ALA A 91 2.43 -8.17 -6.05
N ARG A 92 2.57 -6.89 -6.42
CA ARG A 92 3.34 -6.45 -7.61
C ARG A 92 4.80 -6.84 -7.57
N LEU A 93 5.37 -6.96 -6.38
CA LEU A 93 6.77 -7.32 -6.19
C LEU A 93 6.95 -8.82 -5.88
N GLY A 94 5.87 -9.62 -5.94
CA GLY A 94 5.91 -11.05 -5.66
C GLY A 94 6.32 -11.41 -4.21
N ARG A 95 6.24 -10.48 -3.25
CA ARG A 95 6.70 -10.67 -1.86
C ARG A 95 5.64 -11.37 -1.00
N LEU A 96 5.42 -12.65 -1.31
CA LEU A 96 4.47 -13.53 -0.62
C LEU A 96 4.72 -13.61 0.89
N ASP A 97 5.98 -13.69 1.31
CA ASP A 97 6.41 -13.77 2.71
C ASP A 97 5.88 -12.60 3.56
N LEU A 98 6.00 -11.37 3.05
CA LEU A 98 5.53 -10.17 3.74
C LEU A 98 4.01 -10.05 3.68
N MET A 99 3.38 -10.46 2.59
CA MET A 99 1.90 -10.49 2.49
C MET A 99 1.32 -11.45 3.53
N GLN A 100 1.88 -12.65 3.65
CA GLN A 100 1.50 -13.62 4.67
C GLN A 100 1.63 -13.04 6.08
N ARG A 101 2.75 -12.38 6.38
CA ARG A 101 2.97 -11.72 7.67
C ARG A 101 1.92 -10.65 7.95
N ILE A 102 1.56 -9.80 6.98
CA ILE A 102 0.50 -8.79 7.13
C ILE A 102 -0.86 -9.45 7.38
N VAL A 103 -1.21 -10.49 6.61
CA VAL A 103 -2.51 -11.17 6.75
C VAL A 103 -2.63 -11.86 8.11
N LEU A 104 -1.59 -12.57 8.57
CA LEU A 104 -1.56 -13.20 9.89
C LEU A 104 -1.76 -12.21 11.03
N LEU A 105 -1.19 -11.01 10.92
CA LEU A 105 -1.38 -9.95 11.91
C LEU A 105 -2.81 -9.37 11.93
N ARG A 106 -3.61 -9.65 10.90
CA ARG A 106 -4.94 -9.06 10.68
C ARG A 106 -6.08 -10.06 10.85
N SER A 107 -5.81 -11.36 10.78
CA SER A 107 -6.77 -12.42 11.10
C SER A 107 -7.26 -12.29 12.55
N PRO A 108 -8.58 -12.35 12.83
CA PRO A 108 -9.68 -12.73 11.92
C PRO A 108 -10.39 -11.55 11.24
N THR A 109 -9.99 -10.30 11.51
CA THR A 109 -10.71 -9.08 11.09
C THR A 109 -10.39 -8.63 9.65
N PHE A 110 -10.58 -9.54 8.69
CA PHE A 110 -10.92 -9.09 7.34
C PHE A 110 -12.44 -8.96 7.32
N GLU A 111 -12.95 -7.83 7.80
CA GLU A 111 -14.36 -7.49 7.63
C GLU A 111 -14.69 -7.53 6.13
N ASP A 112 -15.87 -8.03 5.78
CA ASP A 112 -16.45 -8.05 4.42
C ASP A 112 -16.65 -6.62 3.89
N SER A 113 -15.55 -5.91 3.65
CA SER A 113 -15.54 -4.64 2.96
C SER A 113 -15.22 -4.90 1.50
N GLU A 114 -16.00 -4.31 0.60
CA GLU A 114 -15.74 -4.31 -0.84
C GLU A 114 -14.29 -3.88 -1.16
N LEU A 115 -13.70 -3.02 -0.32
CA LEU A 115 -12.30 -2.60 -0.42
C LEU A 115 -11.32 -3.78 -0.29
N HIS A 116 -11.58 -4.72 0.62
CA HIS A 116 -10.74 -5.91 0.80
C HIS A 116 -10.80 -6.83 -0.42
N LEU A 117 -12.00 -7.07 -0.95
CA LEU A 117 -12.19 -7.87 -2.16
C LEU A 117 -11.49 -7.24 -3.36
N ASN A 118 -11.55 -5.92 -3.51
CA ASN A 118 -10.85 -5.22 -4.60
C ASN A 118 -9.33 -5.32 -4.48
N VAL A 119 -8.76 -5.14 -3.28
CA VAL A 119 -7.32 -5.31 -3.04
C VAL A 119 -6.89 -6.75 -3.32
N TRP A 120 -7.69 -7.73 -2.92
CA TRP A 120 -7.42 -9.15 -3.15
C TRP A 120 -7.50 -9.51 -4.64
N TRP A 121 -8.51 -9.01 -5.34
CA TRP A 121 -8.66 -9.16 -6.79
C TRP A 121 -7.49 -8.56 -7.56
N ASN A 122 -7.03 -7.37 -7.17
CA ASN A 122 -5.86 -6.74 -7.78
C ASN A 122 -4.60 -7.59 -7.57
N ALA A 123 -4.42 -8.15 -6.37
CA ALA A 123 -3.30 -9.04 -6.09
C ALA A 123 -3.34 -10.32 -6.94
N ILE A 124 -4.51 -10.94 -7.10
CA ILE A 124 -4.70 -12.12 -7.98
C ILE A 124 -4.36 -11.76 -9.43
N THR A 125 -4.91 -10.65 -9.93
CA THR A 125 -4.66 -10.19 -11.31
C THR A 125 -3.18 -9.96 -11.55
N THR A 126 -2.51 -9.30 -10.60
CA THR A 126 -1.06 -9.04 -10.68
C THR A 126 -0.25 -10.33 -10.67
N ALA A 127 -0.61 -11.30 -9.81
CA ALA A 127 0.06 -12.60 -9.78
C ALA A 127 -0.09 -13.36 -11.11
N CYS A 128 -1.24 -13.25 -11.78
CA CYS A 128 -1.49 -13.83 -13.11
C CYS A 128 -0.85 -13.06 -14.27
N GLU A 129 -0.54 -11.77 -14.09
CA GLU A 129 0.16 -10.95 -15.09
C GLU A 129 1.67 -11.21 -15.00
N ASP A 130 2.21 -11.22 -13.79
CA ASP A 130 3.65 -11.27 -13.53
C ASP A 130 4.19 -12.70 -13.33
N GLY A 131 3.34 -13.73 -13.33
CA GLY A 131 3.79 -15.12 -13.31
C GLY A 131 4.06 -15.69 -11.92
N TYR A 132 3.49 -15.09 -10.86
CA TYR A 132 3.72 -15.50 -9.48
C TYR A 132 2.79 -16.64 -9.07
N LEU A 133 3.05 -17.87 -9.54
CA LEU A 133 2.19 -19.03 -9.28
C LEU A 133 1.99 -19.33 -7.78
N GLU A 134 3.04 -19.32 -6.97
CA GLU A 134 2.93 -19.59 -5.52
C GLU A 134 2.07 -18.53 -4.81
N LEU A 135 2.24 -17.26 -5.20
CA LEU A 135 1.43 -16.17 -4.68
C LEU A 135 -0.04 -16.33 -5.10
N LEU A 136 -0.29 -16.69 -6.36
CA LEU A 136 -1.63 -16.94 -6.87
C LEU A 136 -2.32 -18.07 -6.11
N GLN A 137 -1.61 -19.18 -5.89
CA GLN A 137 -2.12 -20.32 -5.11
C GLN A 137 -2.53 -19.89 -3.71
N TRP A 138 -1.63 -19.21 -3.00
CA TRP A 138 -1.90 -18.72 -1.65
C TRP A 138 -3.06 -17.71 -1.60
N LEU A 139 -3.15 -16.80 -2.57
CA LEU A 139 -4.25 -15.83 -2.66
C LEU A 139 -5.60 -16.51 -2.88
N LEU A 140 -5.65 -17.54 -3.73
CA LEU A 140 -6.89 -18.24 -4.03
C LEU A 140 -7.30 -19.26 -2.97
N ASP A 141 -6.37 -19.75 -2.16
CA ASP A 141 -6.64 -20.63 -1.02
C ASP A 141 -7.17 -19.87 0.21
N HIS A 142 -6.93 -18.56 0.28
CA HIS A 142 -7.48 -17.70 1.33
C HIS A 142 -9.02 -17.55 1.21
N PRO A 143 -9.78 -17.38 2.31
CA PRO A 143 -11.25 -17.23 2.26
C PRO A 143 -11.74 -16.20 1.23
N LEU A 144 -11.13 -15.00 1.20
CA LEU A 144 -11.44 -13.97 0.21
C LEU A 144 -11.22 -14.42 -1.24
N GLY A 145 -10.22 -15.27 -1.49
CA GLY A 145 -9.94 -15.86 -2.79
C GLY A 145 -10.99 -16.92 -3.18
N GLN A 146 -11.44 -17.71 -2.21
CA GLN A 146 -12.51 -18.69 -2.39
C GLN A 146 -13.85 -18.02 -2.71
N ASP A 147 -14.17 -16.92 -2.02
CA ASP A 147 -15.37 -16.12 -2.29
C ASP A 147 -15.32 -15.52 -3.70
N LEU A 148 -14.16 -14.98 -4.11
CA LEU A 148 -13.96 -14.52 -5.49
C LEU A 148 -14.13 -15.67 -6.49
N ARG A 149 -13.52 -16.84 -6.24
CA ARG A 149 -13.67 -18.04 -7.09
C ARG A 149 -15.12 -18.49 -7.24
N ALA A 150 -15.92 -18.41 -6.19
CA ALA A 150 -17.33 -18.77 -6.27
C ALA A 150 -18.10 -17.89 -7.28
N THR A 151 -17.71 -16.62 -7.44
CA THR A 151 -18.32 -15.69 -8.40
C THR A 151 -17.88 -15.91 -9.86
N TRP A 152 -16.80 -16.66 -10.11
CA TRP A 152 -16.22 -16.83 -11.45
C TRP A 152 -17.07 -17.62 -12.43
N LYS A 153 -17.97 -18.49 -11.95
CA LYS A 153 -18.77 -19.40 -12.80
C LYS A 153 -19.67 -18.69 -13.81
N GLN A 154 -19.89 -17.38 -13.68
CA GLN A 154 -20.69 -16.57 -14.60
C GLN A 154 -20.00 -15.26 -15.03
N ASP A 155 -18.70 -15.08 -14.72
CA ASP A 155 -18.07 -13.76 -14.76
C ASP A 155 -16.94 -13.66 -15.80
N PHE A 156 -16.96 -12.57 -16.56
CA PHE A 156 -15.91 -12.12 -17.48
C PHE A 156 -14.53 -12.04 -16.80
N LYS A 157 -14.49 -11.89 -15.48
CA LYS A 157 -13.26 -11.87 -14.67
C LYS A 157 -12.36 -13.08 -14.83
N HIS A 158 -12.89 -14.31 -14.78
CA HIS A 158 -12.07 -15.51 -14.90
C HIS A 158 -11.45 -15.62 -16.30
N TYR A 159 -12.24 -15.34 -17.34
CA TYR A 159 -11.74 -15.27 -18.71
C TYR A 159 -10.59 -14.27 -18.86
N ARG A 160 -10.69 -13.08 -18.24
CA ARG A 160 -9.59 -12.09 -18.26
C ARG A 160 -8.30 -12.61 -17.63
N LEU A 161 -8.38 -13.33 -16.52
CA LEU A 161 -7.19 -13.90 -15.86
C LEU A 161 -6.50 -14.93 -16.77
N VAL A 162 -7.27 -15.85 -17.37
CA VAL A 162 -6.74 -16.86 -18.29
C VAL A 162 -6.12 -16.21 -19.53
N CYS A 163 -6.76 -15.19 -20.11
CA CYS A 163 -6.19 -14.44 -21.22
C CYS A 163 -4.91 -13.70 -20.83
N SER A 164 -4.87 -13.09 -19.65
CA SER A 164 -3.69 -12.36 -19.17
C SER A 164 -2.49 -13.30 -19.00
N ALA A 165 -2.70 -14.44 -18.35
CA ALA A 165 -1.66 -15.46 -18.20
C ALA A 165 -1.18 -16.00 -19.56
N GLY A 166 -2.11 -16.22 -20.50
CA GLY A 166 -1.80 -16.66 -21.86
C GLY A 166 -1.01 -15.62 -22.68
N GLN A 167 -1.27 -14.33 -22.50
CA GLN A 167 -0.50 -13.26 -23.14
C GLN A 167 0.95 -13.19 -22.66
N ASN A 168 1.23 -13.70 -21.46
CA ASN A 168 2.55 -13.73 -20.85
C ASN A 168 3.21 -15.12 -20.91
N ASP A 169 2.67 -16.05 -21.71
CA ASP A 169 3.16 -17.42 -21.88
C ASP A 169 3.21 -18.26 -20.56
N GLN A 170 2.34 -17.94 -19.60
CA GLN A 170 2.31 -18.56 -18.26
C GLN A 170 1.39 -19.78 -18.21
N VAL A 171 1.83 -20.86 -18.86
CA VAL A 171 1.03 -22.09 -19.02
C VAL A 171 0.66 -22.73 -17.67
N GLU A 172 1.55 -22.72 -16.66
CA GLU A 172 1.20 -23.30 -15.36
C GLU A 172 0.08 -22.53 -14.66
N ILE A 173 0.05 -21.20 -14.79
CA ILE A 173 -1.01 -20.37 -14.22
C ILE A 173 -2.34 -20.61 -14.94
N MET A 174 -2.32 -20.71 -16.28
CA MET A 174 -3.51 -21.05 -17.04
C MET A 174 -4.09 -22.42 -16.66
N GLN A 175 -3.24 -23.40 -16.36
CA GLN A 175 -3.67 -24.72 -15.91
C GLN A 175 -4.22 -24.72 -14.48
N TYR A 176 -3.72 -23.81 -13.64
CA TYR A 176 -4.13 -23.70 -12.25
C TYR A 176 -5.45 -22.93 -12.05
N LEU A 177 -5.72 -21.93 -12.89
CA LEU A 177 -6.93 -21.11 -12.84
C LEU A 177 -8.18 -21.90 -13.23
#